data_AF-A0A2E5JLK5-F1
#
_entry.id   AF-A0A2E5JLK5-F1
#
_cell.length_a   1.000
_cell.length_b   1.000
_cell.length_c   1.000
_cell.angle_alpha   90.00
_cell.angle_beta   90.00
_cell.angle_gamma   90.00
#
_symmetry.space_group_name_H-M   'P 1'
#
loop_
_entity.id
_entity.type
_entity.pdbx_description
1 polymer ?
#
loop_
_entity_poly.entity_id
_entity_poly.type
_entity_poly.pdbx_seq_one_letter_code
_entity_poly.pdbx_strand_id
1 'polypeptide(L)'
;MHNYFQDTGSEIKGFKGKFKAWTQSEKALVQSKLDELPSWLKKYKIASILRASSHPGNPKNPALTIPASKTIILFDVFFKSSKVKDVLLHELAHIAIWDLDPVQLHQFFISNGWTYQKGNRPTPPTKVILPDSAHSPSEDFANTLEVYYSNPKLLKEFNLKSFSILEEIIKSKDNR
;
A
#
# COMPACT_ATOMS: atom_id res chain seq x y z
N MET A 1 22.38 -7.86 -0.37
CA MET A 1 21.01 -8.18 0.09
C MET A 1 20.68 -7.30 1.28
N HIS A 2 19.57 -6.55 1.24
CA HIS A 2 19.03 -5.93 2.46
C HIS A 2 18.24 -7.01 3.22
N ASN A 3 18.60 -7.25 4.48
CA ASN A 3 17.89 -8.22 5.32
C ASN A 3 16.76 -7.50 6.07
N TYR A 4 15.60 -7.36 5.43
CA TYR A 4 14.41 -6.74 6.04
C TYR A 4 13.48 -7.76 6.72
N PHE A 5 13.70 -9.07 6.55
CA PHE A 5 12.83 -10.09 7.17
C PHE A 5 13.13 -10.26 8.65
N GLN A 6 12.13 -10.04 9.51
CA GLN A 6 12.25 -10.16 10.96
C GLN A 6 11.17 -11.11 11.51
N ASP A 7 11.56 -11.94 12.49
CA ASP A 7 10.67 -12.93 13.13
C ASP A 7 9.94 -12.38 14.36
N THR A 8 10.44 -11.27 14.92
CA THR A 8 9.91 -10.64 16.13
C THR A 8 9.54 -9.19 15.85
N GLY A 9 8.36 -8.77 16.31
CA GLY A 9 7.91 -7.37 16.27
C GLY A 9 7.46 -6.87 17.64
N SER A 10 8.11 -7.33 18.72
CA SER A 10 7.75 -6.96 20.11
C SER A 10 7.84 -5.45 20.37
N GLU A 11 8.58 -4.73 19.53
CA GLU A 11 8.68 -3.28 19.51
C GLU A 11 7.44 -2.57 18.92
N ILE A 12 6.54 -3.30 18.23
CA ILE A 12 5.33 -2.71 17.67
C ILE A 12 4.27 -2.50 18.75
N LYS A 13 4.31 -1.30 19.33
CA LYS A 13 3.39 -0.85 20.35
C LYS A 13 1.94 -0.96 19.87
N GLY A 14 1.11 -1.72 20.59
CA GLY A 14 -0.33 -1.83 20.35
C GLY A 14 -0.76 -2.94 19.37
N PHE A 15 0.18 -3.61 18.69
CA PHE A 15 -0.15 -4.78 17.88
C PHE A 15 -0.39 -6.00 18.77
N LYS A 16 -1.58 -6.62 18.67
CA LYS A 16 -2.00 -7.77 19.49
C LYS A 16 -1.96 -9.11 18.74
N GLY A 17 -1.38 -9.15 17.55
CA GLY A 17 -1.31 -10.37 16.74
C GLY A 17 -0.14 -11.27 17.15
N LYS A 18 -0.23 -12.55 16.81
CA LYS A 18 0.82 -13.52 17.08
C LYS A 18 1.86 -13.52 15.96
N PHE A 19 3.08 -13.11 16.26
CA PHE A 19 4.21 -13.22 15.33
C PHE A 19 4.61 -14.69 15.10
N LYS A 20 5.20 -14.96 13.94
CA LYS A 20 5.67 -16.27 13.49
C LYS A 20 7.06 -16.11 12.90
N ALA A 21 7.85 -17.18 12.97
CA ALA A 21 9.10 -17.25 12.23
C ALA A 21 8.82 -17.38 10.72
N TRP A 22 9.70 -16.79 9.92
CA TRP A 22 9.69 -16.94 8.47
C TRP A 22 10.21 -18.32 8.04
N THR A 23 9.55 -18.91 7.06
CA THR A 23 10.13 -20.00 6.27
C THR A 23 10.95 -19.45 5.08
N GLN A 24 11.88 -20.25 4.57
CA GLN A 24 12.68 -19.84 3.41
C GLN A 24 11.84 -19.65 2.14
N SER A 25 10.80 -20.47 1.95
CA SER A 25 9.88 -20.35 0.82
C SER A 25 9.05 -19.07 0.89
N GLU A 26 8.59 -18.66 2.08
CA GLU A 26 7.89 -17.39 2.28
C GLU A 26 8.80 -16.20 1.98
N LYS A 27 10.06 -16.22 2.46
CA LYS A 27 11.04 -15.16 2.14
C LYS A 27 11.30 -15.07 0.64
N ALA A 28 11.52 -16.21 -0.03
CA ALA A 28 11.75 -16.26 -1.46
C ALA A 28 10.55 -15.74 -2.27
N LEU A 29 9.33 -16.12 -1.88
CA LEU A 29 8.11 -15.61 -2.49
C LEU A 29 8.04 -14.08 -2.35
N VAL A 30 8.17 -13.54 -1.13
CA VAL A 30 8.09 -12.09 -0.90
C VAL A 30 9.18 -11.36 -1.67
N GLN A 31 10.43 -11.84 -1.62
CA GLN A 31 11.55 -11.25 -2.36
C GLN A 31 11.28 -11.22 -3.86
N SER A 32 10.87 -12.34 -4.47
CA SER A 32 10.56 -12.38 -5.91
C SER A 32 9.49 -11.38 -6.31
N LYS A 33 8.47 -11.16 -5.47
CA LYS A 33 7.40 -10.19 -5.75
C LYS A 33 7.81 -8.75 -5.53
N LEU A 34 8.70 -8.48 -4.55
CA LEU A 34 9.33 -7.18 -4.42
C LEU A 34 10.24 -6.86 -5.62
N ASP A 35 10.91 -7.86 -6.18
CA ASP A 35 11.75 -7.72 -7.38
C ASP A 35 10.93 -7.46 -8.65
N GLU A 36 9.63 -7.76 -8.66
CA GLU A 36 8.70 -7.45 -9.77
C GLU A 36 8.11 -6.04 -9.68
N LEU A 37 8.29 -5.32 -8.57
CA LEU A 37 7.68 -4.00 -8.38
C LEU A 37 8.28 -2.92 -9.29
N PRO A 38 7.48 -1.87 -9.61
CA PRO A 38 7.97 -0.75 -10.42
C PRO A 38 9.14 -0.03 -9.74
N SER A 39 10.03 0.52 -10.57
CA SER A 39 11.34 1.00 -10.12
C SER A 39 11.25 2.11 -9.08
N TRP A 40 10.34 3.07 -9.27
CA TRP A 40 10.13 4.16 -8.32
C TRP A 40 9.64 3.68 -6.95
N LEU A 41 8.84 2.60 -6.87
CA LEU A 41 8.42 2.05 -5.58
C LEU A 41 9.58 1.40 -4.83
N LYS A 42 10.49 0.72 -5.53
CA LYS A 42 11.67 0.08 -4.94
C LYS A 42 12.62 1.08 -4.27
N LYS A 43 12.57 2.36 -4.65
CA LYS A 43 13.34 3.44 -4.00
C LYS A 43 12.88 3.65 -2.55
N TYR A 44 11.63 3.32 -2.23
CA TYR A 44 11.11 3.37 -0.87
C TYR A 44 11.61 2.15 -0.09
N LYS A 45 12.68 2.36 0.67
CA LYS A 45 13.28 1.33 1.52
C LYS A 45 12.29 0.84 2.56
N ILE A 46 12.02 -0.46 2.55
CA ILE A 46 11.35 -1.18 3.63
C ILE A 46 12.37 -1.38 4.75
N ALA A 47 12.02 -0.99 5.98
CA ALA A 47 12.91 -1.20 7.13
C ALA A 47 12.76 -2.62 7.68
N SER A 48 11.53 -3.12 7.75
CA SER A 48 11.22 -4.45 8.27
C SER A 48 9.97 -5.05 7.62
N ILE A 49 10.00 -6.35 7.37
CA ILE A 49 8.83 -7.17 7.05
C ILE A 49 8.69 -8.26 8.11
N LEU A 50 7.59 -8.18 8.84
CA LEU A 50 7.25 -9.10 9.91
C LEU A 50 6.23 -10.13 9.43
N ARG A 51 6.28 -11.31 10.04
CA ARG A 51 5.34 -12.40 9.78
C ARG A 51 4.45 -12.61 10.99
N ALA A 52 3.13 -12.56 10.80
CA ALA A 52 2.15 -12.80 11.86
C ALA A 52 1.02 -13.73 11.41
N SER A 53 0.31 -14.38 12.34
CA SER A 53 -0.75 -15.34 12.00
C SER A 53 -1.94 -14.67 11.29
N SER A 54 -2.52 -13.64 11.91
CA SER A 54 -3.72 -12.96 11.45
C SER A 54 -3.79 -11.53 12.00
N HIS A 55 -4.51 -10.67 11.30
CA HIS A 55 -4.78 -9.32 11.78
C HIS A 55 -5.77 -9.36 12.97
N PRO A 56 -5.48 -8.70 14.11
CA PRO A 56 -6.27 -8.84 15.36
C PRO A 56 -7.73 -8.36 15.29
N GLY A 57 -8.09 -7.50 14.33
CA GLY A 57 -9.46 -7.00 14.16
C GLY A 57 -10.07 -7.26 12.79
N ASN A 58 -9.34 -7.91 11.87
CA ASN A 58 -9.86 -8.20 10.52
C ASN A 58 -9.11 -9.41 9.93
N PRO A 59 -9.49 -10.66 10.28
CA PRO A 59 -8.74 -11.85 9.89
C PRO A 59 -8.58 -12.05 8.37
N LYS A 60 -9.35 -11.34 7.54
CA LYS A 60 -9.26 -11.38 6.07
C LYS A 60 -8.23 -10.41 5.50
N ASN A 61 -7.76 -9.45 6.30
CA ASN A 61 -6.75 -8.49 5.86
C ASN A 61 -5.42 -9.23 5.61
N PRO A 62 -4.83 -9.19 4.40
CA PRO A 62 -3.62 -9.93 4.09
C PRO A 62 -2.37 -9.28 4.68
N ALA A 63 -2.36 -7.96 4.86
CA ALA A 63 -1.19 -7.24 5.36
C ALA A 63 -1.57 -5.98 6.15
N LEU A 64 -0.58 -5.35 6.77
CA LEU A 64 -0.69 -4.07 7.46
C LEU A 64 0.63 -3.33 7.34
N THR A 65 0.57 -2.05 6.97
CA THR A 65 1.73 -1.16 6.97
C THR A 65 1.70 -0.21 8.17
N ILE A 66 2.88 0.00 8.75
CA ILE A 66 3.16 1.08 9.71
C ILE A 66 4.09 2.06 9.00
N PRO A 67 3.55 3.15 8.42
CA PRO A 67 4.35 4.02 7.56
C PRO A 67 5.52 4.69 8.29
N ALA A 68 5.30 5.08 9.55
CA ALA A 68 6.30 5.78 10.36
C ALA A 68 7.60 4.98 10.56
N SER A 69 7.48 3.65 10.73
CA SER A 69 8.63 2.75 10.87
C SER A 69 9.01 2.06 9.56
N LYS A 70 8.27 2.30 8.47
CA LYS A 70 8.40 1.59 7.19
C LYS A 70 8.37 0.07 7.37
N THR A 71 7.47 -0.39 8.24
CA THR A 71 7.29 -1.80 8.57
C THR A 71 6.05 -2.34 7.90
N ILE A 72 6.16 -3.51 7.26
CA ILE A 72 5.03 -4.25 6.70
C ILE A 72 4.85 -5.53 7.53
N ILE A 73 3.62 -5.85 7.91
CA ILE A 73 3.28 -7.10 8.58
C ILE A 73 2.46 -7.96 7.61
N LEU A 74 2.94 -9.16 7.29
CA LEU A 74 2.26 -10.10 6.41
C LEU A 74 1.58 -11.22 7.20
N PHE A 75 0.30 -11.47 6.89
CA PHE A 75 -0.54 -12.45 7.57
C PHE A 75 -0.65 -13.79 6.82
N ASP A 76 -1.18 -14.83 7.46
CA ASP A 76 -1.38 -16.14 6.80
C ASP A 76 -2.23 -16.05 5.51
N VAL A 77 -3.16 -15.10 5.44
CA VAL A 77 -4.03 -14.89 4.27
C VAL A 77 -3.24 -14.37 3.06
N PHE A 78 -2.18 -13.59 3.26
CA PHE A 78 -1.32 -13.12 2.18
C PHE A 78 -0.74 -14.27 1.36
N PHE A 79 -0.22 -15.31 2.03
CA PHE A 79 0.41 -16.46 1.39
C PHE A 79 -0.58 -17.41 0.70
N LYS A 80 -1.89 -17.21 0.91
CA LYS A 80 -2.97 -17.93 0.23
C LYS A 80 -3.57 -17.14 -0.92
N SER A 81 -3.18 -15.87 -1.08
CA SER A 81 -3.69 -14.99 -2.13
C SER A 81 -3.01 -15.29 -3.46
N SER A 82 -3.77 -15.24 -4.57
CA SER A 82 -3.21 -15.20 -5.92
C SER A 82 -2.66 -13.82 -6.30
N LYS A 83 -2.95 -12.79 -5.49
CA LYS A 83 -2.62 -11.38 -5.74
C LYS A 83 -1.49 -10.85 -4.83
N VAL A 84 -0.51 -11.70 -4.53
CA VAL A 84 0.60 -11.39 -3.61
C VAL A 84 1.33 -10.09 -3.99
N LYS A 85 1.58 -9.88 -5.29
CA LYS A 85 2.24 -8.68 -5.82
C LYS A 85 1.41 -7.41 -5.56
N ASP A 86 0.11 -7.49 -5.82
CA ASP A 86 -0.82 -6.37 -5.70
C ASP A 86 -0.89 -5.92 -4.23
N VAL A 87 -0.95 -6.87 -3.29
CA VAL A 87 -0.89 -6.56 -1.85
C VAL A 87 0.42 -5.87 -1.49
N LEU A 88 1.58 -6.37 -1.92
CA LEU A 88 2.87 -5.72 -1.61
C LEU A 88 2.96 -4.30 -2.19
N LEU A 89 2.41 -4.10 -3.39
CA LEU A 89 2.35 -2.81 -4.04
C LEU A 89 1.47 -1.82 -3.26
N HIS A 90 0.30 -2.28 -2.82
CA HIS A 90 -0.61 -1.54 -1.95
C HIS A 90 0.09 -1.11 -0.65
N GLU A 91 0.72 -2.05 0.05
CA GLU A 91 1.43 -1.77 1.31
C GLU A 91 2.59 -0.78 1.13
N LEU A 92 3.36 -0.90 0.04
CA LEU A 92 4.41 0.06 -0.27
C LEU A 92 3.88 1.45 -0.65
N ALA A 93 2.68 1.54 -1.22
CA ALA A 93 2.04 2.83 -1.51
C ALA A 93 1.82 3.65 -0.23
N HIS A 94 1.44 3.00 0.88
CA HIS A 94 1.30 3.65 2.19
C HIS A 94 2.61 4.23 2.73
N ILE A 95 3.75 3.65 2.34
CA ILE A 95 5.08 4.19 2.67
C ILE A 95 5.42 5.34 1.72
N ALA A 96 5.20 5.15 0.41
CA ALA A 96 5.56 6.10 -0.63
C ALA A 96 4.83 7.43 -0.51
N ILE A 97 3.55 7.41 -0.09
CA ILE A 97 2.68 8.58 -0.05
C ILE A 97 3.25 9.75 0.77
N TRP A 98 4.07 9.47 1.79
CA TRP A 98 4.69 10.48 2.66
C TRP A 98 5.81 11.28 1.99
N ASP A 99 6.31 10.82 0.85
CA ASP A 99 7.37 11.48 0.07
C ASP A 99 6.83 12.15 -1.21
N LEU A 100 5.54 12.05 -1.47
CA LEU A 100 4.92 12.67 -2.64
C LEU A 100 4.67 14.15 -2.41
N ASP A 101 4.63 14.93 -3.49
CA ASP A 101 4.30 16.35 -3.43
C ASP A 101 2.87 16.52 -2.86
N PRO A 102 2.70 17.21 -1.71
CA PRO A 102 1.41 17.41 -1.10
C PRO A 102 0.38 18.10 -2.02
N VAL A 103 0.83 18.97 -2.93
CA VAL A 103 -0.06 19.67 -3.86
C VAL A 103 -0.62 18.70 -4.90
N GLN A 104 0.24 17.87 -5.50
CA GLN A 104 -0.19 16.84 -6.45
C GLN A 104 -1.07 15.79 -5.79
N LEU A 105 -0.73 15.35 -4.57
CA LEU A 105 -1.57 14.43 -3.80
C LEU A 105 -2.95 15.01 -3.50
N HIS A 106 -3.00 16.28 -3.10
CA HIS A 106 -4.28 16.94 -2.87
C HIS A 106 -5.13 16.99 -4.14
N GLN A 107 -4.53 17.36 -5.28
CA GLN A 107 -5.22 17.34 -6.58
C GLN A 107 -5.71 15.95 -6.96
N PHE A 108 -4.90 14.91 -6.70
CA PHE A 108 -5.28 13.51 -6.89
C PHE A 108 -6.53 13.15 -6.05
N PHE A 109 -6.53 13.45 -4.74
CA PHE A 109 -7.68 13.13 -3.88
C PHE A 109 -8.94 13.89 -4.27
N ILE A 110 -8.84 15.18 -4.57
CA ILE A 110 -9.98 15.96 -5.07
C ILE A 110 -10.50 15.35 -6.38
N SER A 111 -9.62 14.90 -7.27
CA SER A 111 -10.02 14.25 -8.52
C SER A 111 -10.74 12.92 -8.29
N ASN A 112 -10.42 12.19 -7.22
CA ASN A 112 -11.14 11.00 -6.77
C ASN A 112 -12.43 11.30 -5.99
N GLY A 113 -12.77 12.58 -5.80
CA GLY A 113 -14.03 12.99 -5.17
C GLY A 113 -13.97 13.16 -3.65
N TRP A 114 -12.78 13.12 -3.05
CA TRP A 114 -12.62 13.54 -1.65
C TRP A 114 -12.93 15.02 -1.50
N THR A 115 -13.53 15.39 -0.37
CA THR A 115 -13.72 16.80 -0.02
C THR A 115 -13.07 17.12 1.32
N TYR A 116 -12.48 18.32 1.38
CA TYR A 116 -11.73 18.79 2.53
C TYR A 116 -12.37 20.07 3.05
N GLN A 117 -12.74 20.07 4.32
CA GLN A 117 -13.24 21.23 5.02
C GLN A 117 -12.31 21.54 6.19
N LYS A 118 -11.99 22.81 6.40
CA LYS A 118 -11.08 23.24 7.46
C LYS A 118 -11.60 22.77 8.82
N GLY A 119 -10.75 22.08 9.57
CA GLY A 119 -11.08 21.57 10.91
C GLY A 119 -11.84 20.24 10.92
N ASN A 120 -12.25 19.73 9.76
CA ASN A 120 -12.96 18.45 9.63
C ASN A 120 -12.06 17.37 9.04
N ARG A 121 -12.40 16.11 9.32
CA ARG A 121 -11.82 14.98 8.60
C ARG A 121 -12.25 15.04 7.13
N PRO A 122 -11.42 14.55 6.19
CA PRO A 122 -11.81 14.44 4.79
C PRO A 122 -13.09 13.62 4.67
N THR A 123 -14.02 14.08 3.84
CA THR A 123 -15.26 13.33 3.54
C THR A 123 -14.99 12.44 2.32
N PRO A 124 -15.32 11.14 2.39
CA PRO A 124 -15.01 10.19 1.33
C PRO A 124 -15.90 10.40 0.09
N PRO A 125 -15.43 9.96 -1.09
CA PRO A 125 -16.23 9.98 -2.31
C PRO A 125 -17.39 8.98 -2.25
N THR A 126 -18.47 9.28 -3.00
CA THR A 126 -19.64 8.40 -3.11
C THR A 126 -19.41 7.21 -4.04
N LYS A 127 -18.45 7.32 -4.96
CA LYS A 127 -18.03 6.26 -5.89
C LYS A 127 -16.54 6.00 -5.69
N VAL A 128 -16.18 4.74 -5.44
CA VAL A 128 -14.81 4.30 -5.14
C VAL A 128 -14.35 3.21 -6.10
N ILE A 129 -13.05 3.14 -6.36
CA ILE A 129 -12.46 2.12 -7.24
C ILE A 129 -12.48 0.74 -6.58
N LEU A 130 -12.22 0.69 -5.27
CA LEU A 130 -12.35 -0.48 -4.41
C LEU A 130 -13.10 -0.12 -3.12
N PRO A 131 -13.81 -1.07 -2.46
CA PRO A 131 -14.68 -0.75 -1.33
C PRO A 131 -14.00 -0.02 -0.16
N ASP A 132 -12.75 -0.36 0.14
CA ASP A 132 -11.95 0.22 1.23
C ASP A 132 -11.29 1.56 0.86
N SER A 133 -11.35 1.98 -0.41
CA SER A 133 -10.86 3.30 -0.81
C SER A 133 -11.60 4.44 -0.11
N ALA A 134 -12.83 4.23 0.37
CA ALA A 134 -13.56 5.22 1.16
C ALA A 134 -13.05 5.38 2.60
N HIS A 135 -12.20 4.48 3.10
CA HIS A 135 -11.76 4.51 4.50
C HIS A 135 -10.82 5.68 4.80
N SER A 136 -9.92 6.01 3.87
CA SER A 136 -9.04 7.18 3.99
C SER A 136 -8.44 7.56 2.64
N PRO A 137 -7.96 8.81 2.48
CA PRO A 137 -7.22 9.20 1.28
C PRO A 137 -6.00 8.30 1.01
N SER A 138 -5.32 7.80 2.05
CA SER A 138 -4.17 6.92 1.87
C SER A 138 -4.57 5.55 1.32
N GLU A 139 -5.70 4.99 1.76
CA GLU A 139 -6.25 3.73 1.24
C GLU A 139 -6.71 3.91 -0.21
N ASP A 140 -7.32 5.06 -0.53
CA ASP A 140 -7.71 5.40 -1.89
C ASP A 140 -6.51 5.49 -2.83
N PHE A 141 -5.42 6.13 -2.40
CA PHE A 141 -4.17 6.16 -3.16
C PHE A 141 -3.59 4.76 -3.37
N ALA A 142 -3.49 3.94 -2.31
CA ALA A 142 -2.94 2.60 -2.39
C ALA A 142 -3.75 1.70 -3.34
N ASN A 143 -5.08 1.73 -3.23
CA ASN A 143 -5.99 1.01 -4.11
C ASN A 143 -5.93 1.49 -5.56
N THR A 144 -5.90 2.80 -5.78
CA THR A 144 -5.79 3.35 -7.13
C THR A 144 -4.48 2.91 -7.77
N LEU A 145 -3.37 2.92 -7.01
CA LEU A 145 -2.08 2.44 -7.49
C LEU A 145 -2.09 0.93 -7.79
N GLU A 146 -2.71 0.14 -6.93
CA GLU A 146 -2.93 -1.29 -7.16
C GLU A 146 -3.66 -1.53 -8.49
N VAL A 147 -4.76 -0.82 -8.74
CA VAL A 147 -5.52 -0.95 -9.98
C VAL A 147 -4.75 -0.41 -11.19
N TYR A 148 -3.95 0.65 -11.03
CA TYR A 148 -3.10 1.15 -12.11
C TYR A 148 -2.15 0.08 -12.66
N TYR A 149 -1.51 -0.70 -11.78
CA TYR A 149 -0.57 -1.74 -12.20
C TYR A 149 -1.21 -3.09 -12.55
N SER A 150 -2.41 -3.38 -12.03
CA SER A 150 -3.11 -4.65 -12.31
C SER A 150 -4.11 -4.56 -13.46
N ASN A 151 -4.79 -3.42 -13.62
CA ASN A 151 -5.79 -3.17 -14.66
C ASN A 151 -5.94 -1.66 -14.97
N PRO A 152 -4.97 -1.06 -15.69
CA PRO A 152 -4.99 0.38 -15.99
C PRO A 152 -6.21 0.80 -16.83
N LYS A 153 -6.75 -0.10 -17.65
CA LYS A 153 -7.97 0.16 -18.44
C LYS A 153 -9.16 0.43 -17.53
N LEU A 154 -9.35 -0.39 -16.49
CA LEU A 154 -10.42 -0.20 -15.51
C LEU A 154 -10.28 1.16 -14.81
N LEU A 155 -9.08 1.54 -14.38
CA LEU A 155 -8.86 2.83 -13.73
C LEU A 155 -9.18 4.01 -14.66
N LYS A 156 -8.78 3.91 -15.93
CA LYS A 156 -9.05 4.93 -16.95
C LYS A 156 -10.55 5.11 -17.22
N GLU A 157 -11.30 4.01 -17.26
CA GLU A 157 -12.76 4.02 -17.40
C GLU A 157 -13.46 4.54 -16.14
N PHE A 158 -12.90 4.24 -14.97
CA PHE A 158 -13.44 4.67 -13.69
C PHE A 158 -13.29 6.18 -13.48
N ASN A 159 -12.08 6.71 -13.70
CA ASN A 159 -11.74 8.12 -13.50
C ASN A 159 -10.50 8.51 -14.32
N LEU A 160 -10.70 9.03 -15.53
CA LEU A 160 -9.61 9.48 -16.41
C LEU A 160 -8.75 10.58 -15.78
N LYS A 161 -9.33 11.49 -14.99
CA LYS A 161 -8.58 12.59 -14.40
C LYS A 161 -7.60 12.09 -13.33
N SER A 162 -8.06 11.22 -12.43
CA SER A 162 -7.15 10.67 -11.41
C SER A 162 -6.10 9.74 -12.01
N PHE A 163 -6.45 8.99 -13.07
CA PHE A 163 -5.50 8.22 -13.85
C PHE A 163 -4.35 9.11 -14.38
N SER A 164 -4.66 10.23 -15.04
CA SER A 164 -3.65 11.13 -15.58
C SER A 164 -2.75 11.74 -14.50
N ILE A 165 -3.32 12.18 -13.38
CA ILE A 165 -2.54 12.74 -12.26
C ILE A 165 -1.63 11.66 -11.65
N LEU A 166 -2.12 10.43 -11.51
CA LEU A 166 -1.32 9.31 -11.02
C LEU A 166 -0.14 9.00 -11.95
N GLU A 167 -0.35 9.02 -13.27
CA GLU A 167 0.74 8.87 -14.24
C GLU A 167 1.80 9.96 -14.11
N GLU A 168 1.40 11.21 -13.89
CA GLU A 168 2.32 12.33 -13.66
C GLU A 168 3.13 12.12 -12.37
N ILE A 169 2.49 11.71 -11.28
CA ILE A 169 3.16 11.37 -10.02
C ILE A 169 4.21 10.28 -10.26
N ILE A 170 3.85 9.18 -10.92
CA ILE A 170 4.76 8.06 -11.21
C ILE A 170 5.94 8.53 -12.07
N LYS A 171 5.68 9.23 -13.18
CA LYS A 171 6.72 9.76 -14.08
C LYS A 171 7.69 10.68 -13.35
N SER A 172 7.19 11.53 -12.45
CA SER A 172 8.03 12.44 -11.66
C SER A 172 9.00 11.70 -10.73
N LYS A 173 8.65 10.48 -10.29
CA LYS A 173 9.46 9.66 -9.39
C LYS A 173 10.38 8.68 -10.13
N ASP A 174 10.02 8.25 -11.33
CA ASP A 174 10.93 7.46 -12.17
C ASP A 174 12.10 8.33 -12.68
N ASN A 175 11.87 9.60 -12.99
CA ASN A 175 12.88 10.53 -13.53
C ASN A 175 13.81 11.20 -12.48
N ARG A 176 13.68 10.86 -11.19
CA ARG A 176 14.53 11.36 -10.09
C ARG A 176 15.45 10.27 -9.57
#